data_AF-A0A1Z5JTV7-F1
#
_entry.id   AF-A0A1Z5JTV7-F1
#
_cell.length_a   1.000
_cell.length_b   1.000
_cell.length_c   1.000
_cell.angle_alpha   90.00
_cell.angle_beta   90.00
_cell.angle_gamma   90.00
#
_symmetry.space_group_name_H-M   'P 1'
#
loop_
_entity.id
_entity.type
_entity.pdbx_description
1 polymer ?
#
loop_
_entity_poly.entity_id
_entity_poly.type
_entity_poly.pdbx_seq_one_letter_code
_entity_poly.pdbx_strand_id
1 'polypeptide(L)'
;MIASRVNAKSPFALARWLSSSSKNSNNTPPVLNVPPVYIHPLSQIVLLYFQNECHSWICAHNFDLSLTLHRDGTFVLRSGTADDAPRIWTYYDPMDKKHWLSYNNKDDIQHRFLLQDNLMPAWHGNRRKSLAERVQESVVALMESADQDLRKE
;
A
#
# COMPACT_ATOMS: atom_id res chain seq x y z
N MET A 1 24.14 -20.64 -25.54
CA MET A 1 22.79 -21.18 -25.76
C MET A 1 22.38 -21.98 -24.52
N ILE A 2 21.18 -21.70 -24.00
CA ILE A 2 20.43 -22.40 -22.92
C ILE A 2 21.07 -22.18 -21.52
N ALA A 3 20.39 -21.66 -20.50
CA ALA A 3 19.08 -22.07 -20.03
C ALA A 3 18.23 -20.93 -19.44
N SER A 4 16.94 -21.02 -19.76
CA SER A 4 15.81 -20.37 -19.12
C SER A 4 15.81 -20.57 -17.60
N ARG A 5 15.52 -19.50 -16.86
CA ARG A 5 14.84 -19.57 -15.56
C ARG A 5 13.66 -18.61 -15.59
N VAL A 6 12.53 -19.14 -16.06
CA VAL A 6 11.22 -18.67 -15.65
C VAL A 6 11.01 -19.18 -14.22
N ASN A 7 10.65 -18.28 -13.30
CA ASN A 7 9.63 -18.46 -12.24
C ASN A 7 9.91 -17.51 -11.07
N ALA A 8 9.19 -16.39 -11.04
CA ALA A 8 8.80 -15.74 -9.80
C ALA A 8 7.51 -14.95 -10.10
N LYS A 9 6.38 -15.48 -9.63
CA LYS A 9 5.10 -14.77 -9.58
C LYS A 9 5.30 -13.59 -8.64
N SER A 10 5.60 -12.41 -9.19
CA SER A 10 5.54 -11.16 -8.43
C SER A 10 4.08 -10.96 -7.97
N PRO A 11 3.84 -10.76 -6.67
CA PRO A 11 2.50 -10.47 -6.17
C PRO A 11 1.99 -9.08 -6.61
N PHE A 12 2.83 -8.25 -7.27
CA PHE A 12 2.36 -7.06 -7.98
C PHE A 12 1.58 -7.35 -9.27
N ALA A 13 1.48 -8.61 -9.69
CA ALA A 13 0.53 -9.03 -10.73
C ALA A 13 -0.96 -8.82 -10.33
N LEU A 14 -1.24 -8.41 -9.09
CA LEU A 14 -2.55 -7.91 -8.67
C LEU A 14 -3.01 -6.65 -9.44
N ALA A 15 -2.09 -5.93 -10.10
CA ALA A 15 -2.44 -4.82 -11.00
C ALA A 15 -3.31 -5.23 -12.20
N ARG A 16 -3.39 -6.53 -12.53
CA ARG A 16 -4.32 -7.03 -13.56
C ARG A 16 -5.77 -7.20 -13.04
N TRP A 17 -6.02 -7.01 -11.73
CA TRP A 17 -7.29 -7.34 -11.10
C TRP A 17 -8.21 -6.15 -10.80
N LEU A 18 -7.71 -4.90 -10.78
CA LEU A 18 -8.55 -3.72 -10.49
C LEU A 18 -9.23 -3.09 -11.73
N SER A 19 -8.99 -3.62 -12.93
CA SER A 19 -9.64 -3.18 -14.17
C SER A 19 -10.55 -4.27 -14.72
N SER A 20 -11.79 -4.33 -14.22
CA SER A 20 -12.89 -5.01 -14.91
C SER A 20 -14.00 -4.01 -15.22
N SER A 21 -13.69 -3.06 -16.11
CA SER A 21 -14.73 -2.36 -16.86
C SER A 21 -15.03 -3.18 -18.11
N SER A 22 -16.17 -3.85 -18.08
CA SER A 22 -16.69 -4.77 -19.11
C SER A 22 -16.62 -4.17 -20.52
N LYS A 23 -15.77 -4.76 -21.38
CA LYS A 23 -16.01 -4.84 -22.83
C LYS A 23 -15.55 -6.20 -23.37
N ASN A 24 -16.57 -6.99 -23.71
CA ASN A 24 -16.64 -8.21 -24.49
C ASN A 24 -15.48 -8.48 -25.48
N SER A 25 -14.80 -9.63 -25.37
CA SER A 25 -14.38 -10.47 -26.50
C SER A 25 -13.76 -11.78 -26.00
N ASN A 26 -14.10 -12.87 -26.69
CA ASN A 26 -13.93 -14.27 -26.33
C ASN A 26 -12.45 -14.70 -26.27
N ASN A 27 -11.97 -15.08 -25.07
CA ASN A 27 -10.91 -16.06 -24.78
C ASN A 27 -10.58 -15.98 -23.27
N THR A 28 -11.42 -16.56 -22.42
CA THR A 28 -11.27 -16.49 -20.97
C THR A 28 -10.38 -17.62 -20.44
N PRO A 29 -9.21 -17.33 -19.82
CA PRO A 29 -8.55 -18.29 -18.94
C PRO A 29 -9.47 -18.60 -17.74
N PRO A 30 -9.25 -19.70 -17.00
CA PRO A 30 -10.12 -20.10 -15.89
C PRO A 30 -10.30 -18.93 -14.93
N VAL A 31 -11.54 -18.46 -14.81
CA VAL A 31 -11.93 -17.43 -13.84
C VAL A 31 -11.70 -18.04 -12.47
N LEU A 32 -10.55 -17.75 -11.87
CA LEU A 32 -10.32 -17.99 -10.46
C LEU A 32 -11.42 -17.21 -9.74
N ASN A 33 -12.32 -17.95 -9.08
CA ASN A 33 -13.46 -17.42 -8.34
C ASN A 33 -12.95 -16.77 -7.03
N VAL A 34 -12.12 -15.75 -7.17
CA VAL A 34 -11.58 -14.98 -6.06
C VAL A 34 -12.70 -14.04 -5.62
N PRO A 35 -13.20 -14.16 -4.37
CA PRO A 35 -14.21 -13.25 -3.88
C PRO A 35 -13.67 -11.81 -3.94
N PRO A 36 -14.52 -10.82 -4.28
CA PRO A 36 -14.12 -9.43 -4.25
C PRO A 36 -13.61 -9.09 -2.85
N VAL A 37 -12.34 -8.68 -2.76
CA VAL A 37 -11.74 -8.27 -1.50
C VAL A 37 -12.04 -6.79 -1.30
N TYR A 38 -12.70 -6.45 -0.20
CA TYR A 38 -12.93 -5.07 0.17
C TYR A 38 -11.60 -4.41 0.57
N ILE A 39 -11.37 -3.21 0.05
CA ILE A 39 -10.25 -2.35 0.43
C ILE A 39 -10.83 -1.00 0.83
N HIS A 40 -10.41 -0.49 1.97
CA HIS A 40 -10.84 0.82 2.46
C HIS A 40 -10.39 1.91 1.48
N PRO A 41 -11.20 2.95 1.17
CA PRO A 41 -10.86 3.94 0.15
C PRO A 41 -9.48 4.59 0.33
N LEU A 42 -9.10 4.94 1.56
CA LEU A 42 -7.76 5.51 1.84
C LEU A 42 -6.64 4.50 1.58
N SER A 43 -6.83 3.25 2.00
CA SER A 43 -5.90 2.15 1.72
C SER A 43 -5.73 1.93 0.22
N GLN A 44 -6.83 2.01 -0.53
CA GLN A 44 -6.83 1.87 -1.98
C GLN A 44 -6.02 2.99 -2.65
N ILE A 45 -6.16 4.24 -2.22
CA ILE A 45 -5.37 5.36 -2.75
C ILE A 45 -3.88 5.13 -2.50
N VAL A 46 -3.51 4.73 -1.28
CA VAL A 46 -2.11 4.43 -0.93
C VAL A 46 -1.54 3.31 -1.81
N LEU A 47 -2.25 2.18 -1.91
CA LEU A 47 -1.78 1.04 -2.71
C LEU A 47 -1.67 1.38 -4.19
N LEU A 48 -2.62 2.14 -4.75
CA LEU A 48 -2.55 2.60 -6.13
C LEU A 48 -1.37 3.53 -6.38
N TYR A 49 -1.07 4.43 -5.44
CA TYR A 49 0.08 5.32 -5.57
C TYR A 49 1.40 4.54 -5.49
N PHE A 50 1.50 3.58 -4.55
CA PHE A 50 2.63 2.68 -4.48
C PHE A 50 2.83 1.87 -5.77
N GLN A 51 1.74 1.41 -6.39
CA GLN A 51 1.79 0.64 -7.63
C GLN A 51 2.17 1.47 -8.86
N ASN A 52 1.68 2.70 -8.96
CA ASN A 52 1.85 3.50 -10.17
C ASN A 52 3.10 4.37 -10.13
N GLU A 53 3.37 5.02 -9.01
CA GLU A 53 4.37 6.08 -8.92
C GLU A 53 5.59 5.67 -8.07
N CYS A 54 5.41 4.81 -7.06
CA CYS A 54 6.48 4.40 -6.15
C CYS A 54 6.97 2.96 -6.37
N HIS A 55 6.62 2.34 -7.49
CA HIS A 55 6.86 0.90 -7.71
C HIS A 55 8.35 0.53 -7.63
N SER A 56 9.22 1.36 -8.21
CA SER A 56 10.67 1.16 -8.16
C SER A 56 11.20 1.15 -6.73
N TRP A 57 10.73 2.07 -5.89
CA TRP A 57 11.10 2.16 -4.48
C TRP A 57 10.60 0.96 -3.68
N ILE A 58 9.35 0.54 -3.92
CA ILE A 58 8.76 -0.63 -3.26
C ILE A 58 9.55 -1.90 -3.55
N CYS A 59 9.92 -2.14 -4.81
CA CYS A 59 10.73 -3.29 -5.21
C CYS A 59 12.17 -3.19 -4.68
N ALA A 60 12.78 -2.01 -4.69
CA ALA A 60 14.13 -1.82 -4.16
C ALA A 60 14.23 -2.16 -2.67
N HIS A 61 13.15 -1.94 -1.93
CA HIS A 61 13.05 -2.21 -0.50
C HIS A 61 12.33 -3.52 -0.16
N ASN A 62 12.10 -4.40 -1.13
CA ASN A 62 11.46 -5.72 -0.96
C ASN A 62 10.04 -5.68 -0.35
N PHE A 63 9.36 -4.54 -0.37
CA PHE A 63 7.96 -4.44 0.07
C PHE A 63 6.99 -5.11 -0.92
N ASP A 64 7.50 -5.57 -2.06
CA ASP A 64 6.79 -6.36 -3.04
C ASP A 64 6.63 -7.83 -2.70
N LEU A 65 7.12 -8.29 -1.56
CA LEU A 65 7.10 -9.72 -1.24
C LEU A 65 5.84 -10.16 -0.49
N SER A 66 5.25 -9.29 0.33
CA SER A 66 4.13 -9.66 1.19
C SER A 66 3.13 -8.52 1.38
N LEU A 67 1.92 -8.73 0.87
CA LEU A 67 0.75 -7.88 1.09
C LEU A 67 -0.33 -8.70 1.83
N THR A 68 -0.75 -8.22 2.99
CA THR A 68 -1.88 -8.76 3.74
C THR A 68 -3.00 -7.72 3.78
N LEU A 69 -4.22 -8.14 3.44
CA LEU A 69 -5.43 -7.33 3.55
C LEU A 69 -6.25 -7.79 4.76
N HIS A 70 -6.69 -6.84 5.58
CA HIS A 70 -7.54 -7.10 6.73
C HIS A 70 -9.02 -6.97 6.36
N ARG A 71 -9.90 -7.55 7.20
CA ARG A 71 -11.36 -7.55 6.97
C ARG A 71 -11.98 -6.16 6.93
N ASP A 72 -11.36 -5.19 7.59
CA ASP A 72 -11.76 -3.78 7.61
C ASP A 72 -11.27 -3.00 6.38
N GLY A 73 -10.58 -3.66 5.44
CA GLY A 73 -10.03 -3.05 4.24
C GLY A 73 -8.71 -2.29 4.45
N THR A 74 -8.09 -2.41 5.62
CA THR A 74 -6.71 -1.96 5.85
C THR A 74 -5.70 -2.97 5.30
N PHE A 75 -4.43 -2.58 5.19
CA PHE A 75 -3.39 -3.44 4.67
C PHE A 75 -2.10 -3.38 5.47
N VAL A 76 -1.28 -4.42 5.30
CA VAL A 76 0.12 -4.48 5.75
C VAL A 76 1.00 -4.95 4.59
N LEU A 77 2.03 -4.18 4.26
CA LEU A 77 3.15 -4.55 3.41
C LEU A 77 4.35 -4.90 4.30
N ARG A 78 5.06 -5.99 3.99
CA ARG A 78 6.30 -6.36 4.69
C ARG A 78 7.45 -6.51 3.71
N SER A 79 8.64 -6.04 4.12
CA SER A 79 9.90 -6.16 3.38
C SER A 79 10.50 -7.58 3.41
N GLY A 80 9.90 -8.51 4.16
CA GLY A 80 10.36 -9.89 4.28
C GLY A 80 9.38 -10.77 5.06
N THR A 81 9.81 -11.99 5.37
CA THR A 81 9.00 -12.99 6.12
C THR A 81 9.32 -13.04 7.61
N ALA A 82 10.37 -12.36 8.06
CA ALA A 82 10.73 -12.30 9.47
C ALA A 82 9.73 -11.41 10.25
N ASP A 83 9.55 -11.69 11.54
CA ASP A 83 8.60 -10.96 12.39
C ASP A 83 9.06 -9.53 12.69
N ASP A 84 10.36 -9.29 12.67
CA ASP A 84 11.03 -7.99 12.81
C ASP A 84 11.24 -7.27 11.48
N ALA A 85 10.76 -7.84 10.36
CA ALA A 85 10.91 -7.21 9.06
C ALA A 85 10.19 -5.84 9.03
N PRO A 86 10.80 -4.82 8.39
CA PRO A 86 10.15 -3.53 8.19
C PRO A 86 8.76 -3.71 7.56
N ARG A 87 7.79 -2.95 8.07
CA ARG A 87 6.41 -3.01 7.56
C ARG A 87 5.83 -1.62 7.34
N ILE A 88 4.97 -1.52 6.34
CA ILE A 88 4.14 -0.36 6.04
C ILE A 88 2.68 -0.79 6.17
N TRP A 89 1.86 -0.05 6.90
CA TRP A 89 0.47 -0.44 7.07
C TRP A 89 -0.46 0.75 7.23
N THR A 90 -1.73 0.54 6.92
CA THR A 90 -2.79 1.47 7.30
C THR A 90 -3.58 0.91 8.47
N TYR A 91 -4.13 1.78 9.30
CA TYR A 91 -5.09 1.38 10.32
C TYR A 91 -6.04 2.53 10.67
N TYR A 92 -7.20 2.19 11.24
CA TYR A 92 -8.14 3.15 11.80
C TYR A 92 -8.07 3.10 13.32
N ASP A 93 -7.89 4.26 13.95
CA ASP A 93 -8.01 4.41 15.38
C ASP A 93 -9.46 4.81 15.72
N PRO A 94 -10.26 3.94 16.37
CA PRO A 94 -11.64 4.24 16.69
C PRO A 94 -11.81 5.27 17.80
N MET A 95 -10.81 5.45 18.67
CA MET A 95 -10.88 6.40 19.77
C MET A 95 -10.69 7.82 19.25
N ASP A 96 -9.63 8.01 18.45
CA ASP A 96 -9.33 9.30 17.83
C ASP A 96 -10.15 9.58 16.57
N LYS A 97 -10.80 8.55 16.01
CA LYS A 97 -11.47 8.55 14.70
C LYS A 97 -10.54 9.02 13.58
N LYS A 98 -9.29 8.55 13.61
CA LYS A 98 -8.25 8.91 12.65
C LYS A 98 -7.80 7.71 11.83
N HIS A 99 -7.50 7.95 10.57
CA HIS A 99 -6.86 6.98 9.70
C HIS A 99 -5.38 7.31 9.58
N TRP A 100 -4.54 6.30 9.80
CA TRP A 100 -3.10 6.44 9.82
C TRP A 100 -2.47 5.58 8.73
N LEU A 101 -1.39 6.09 8.16
CA LEU A 101 -0.37 5.35 7.43
C LEU A 101 0.85 5.26 8.35
N SER A 102 1.39 4.06 8.53
CA SER A 102 2.51 3.82 9.43
C SER A 102 3.60 3.03 8.77
N TYR A 103 4.81 3.29 9.22
CA TYR A 103 6.01 2.54 8.89
C TYR A 103 6.77 2.25 10.18
N ASN A 104 7.38 1.07 10.27
CA ASN A 104 8.42 0.83 11.25
C ASN A 104 9.62 0.13 10.61
N ASN A 105 10.78 0.39 11.18
CA ASN A 105 12.02 -0.33 10.88
C ASN A 105 12.23 -1.48 11.89
N LYS A 106 13.37 -2.17 11.76
CA LYS A 106 13.75 -3.28 12.66
C LYS A 106 13.92 -2.85 14.11
N ASP A 107 14.27 -1.58 14.35
CA ASP A 107 14.45 -1.01 15.70
C ASP A 107 13.13 -0.55 16.35
N ASP A 108 12.00 -0.93 15.76
CA ASP A 108 10.65 -0.57 16.20
C ASP A 108 10.38 0.95 16.28
N ILE A 109 11.16 1.75 15.54
CA ILE A 109 10.87 3.18 15.37
C ILE A 109 9.62 3.30 14.52
N GLN A 110 8.51 3.67 15.14
CA GLN A 110 7.23 3.83 14.45
C GLN A 110 7.04 5.28 13.95
N HIS A 111 7.01 5.42 12.64
CA HIS A 111 6.57 6.64 11.96
C HIS A 111 5.07 6.57 11.68
N ARG A 112 4.35 7.66 11.92
CA ARG A 112 2.89 7.74 11.72
C ARG A 112 2.51 9.00 10.96
N PHE A 113 1.80 8.82 9.85
CA PHE A 113 1.33 9.88 8.96
C PHE A 113 -0.19 9.87 8.93
N LEU A 114 -0.81 11.01 9.21
CA LEU A 114 -2.26 11.14 9.27
C LEU A 114 -2.85 11.19 7.86
N LEU A 115 -3.65 10.20 7.49
CA LEU A 115 -4.35 10.18 6.20
C LEU A 115 -5.66 10.98 6.25
N GLN A 116 -6.41 10.83 7.35
CA GLN A 116 -7.68 11.50 7.53
C GLN A 116 -8.05 11.61 9.01
N ASP A 117 -8.63 12.74 9.38
CA ASP A 117 -9.25 12.97 10.68
C ASP A 117 -10.76 13.13 10.49
N ASN A 118 -11.54 12.21 11.06
CA ASN A 118 -13.01 12.21 10.93
C ASN A 118 -13.70 13.14 11.94
N LEU A 119 -12.98 13.67 12.94
CA LEU A 119 -13.49 14.70 13.85
C LEU A 119 -13.38 16.10 13.26
N MET A 120 -12.49 16.29 12.28
CA MET A 120 -12.40 17.55 11.56
C MET A 120 -13.48 17.62 10.48
N PRO A 121 -14.30 18.69 10.45
CA PRO A 121 -15.24 18.89 9.36
C PRO A 121 -14.51 18.98 8.03
N ALA A 122 -15.13 18.50 6.95
CA ALA A 122 -14.55 18.50 5.60
C ALA A 122 -14.09 19.90 5.10
N TRP A 123 -14.52 20.99 5.75
CA TRP A 123 -14.10 22.37 5.45
C TRP A 123 -12.84 22.85 6.21
N HIS A 124 -12.31 22.10 7.17
CA HIS A 124 -11.09 22.45 7.92
C HIS A 124 -9.80 21.81 7.35
N GLY A 125 -9.91 20.98 6.31
CA GLY A 125 -8.74 20.50 5.56
C GLY A 125 -8.16 21.59 4.67
N ASN A 126 -6.84 21.57 4.49
CA ASN A 126 -6.08 22.47 3.61
C ASN A 126 -6.70 22.48 2.19
N ARG A 127 -7.57 23.46 1.91
CA ARG A 127 -8.49 23.53 0.75
C ARG A 127 -7.83 23.52 -0.63
N ARG A 128 -6.50 23.57 -0.67
CA ARG A 128 -5.72 23.60 -1.91
C ARG A 128 -5.46 22.21 -2.49
N LYS A 129 -5.64 21.14 -1.70
CA LYS A 129 -5.27 19.78 -2.09
C LYS A 129 -6.45 18.82 -1.92
N SER A 130 -6.65 17.97 -2.92
CA SER A 130 -7.57 16.84 -2.90
C SER A 130 -7.17 15.81 -1.84
N LEU A 131 -8.08 14.88 -1.51
CA LEU A 131 -7.76 13.77 -0.62
C LEU A 131 -6.60 12.92 -1.17
N ALA A 132 -6.59 12.66 -2.48
CA ALA A 132 -5.53 11.89 -3.12
C ALA A 132 -4.16 12.56 -2.95
N GLU A 133 -4.05 13.87 -3.22
CA GLU A 133 -2.79 14.61 -3.06
C GLU A 133 -2.29 14.59 -1.60
N ARG A 134 -3.18 14.72 -0.62
CA ARG A 134 -2.78 14.63 0.80
C ARG A 134 -2.29 13.25 1.19
N VAL A 135 -2.92 12.20 0.67
CA VAL A 135 -2.46 10.81 0.87
C VAL A 135 -1.11 10.60 0.19
N GLN A 136 -0.92 11.10 -1.03
CA GLN A 136 0.35 11.03 -1.75
C GLN A 136 1.48 11.73 -0.95
N GLU A 137 1.24 12.91 -0.40
CA GLU A 137 2.20 13.61 0.47
C GLU A 137 2.57 12.80 1.71
N SER A 138 1.58 12.13 2.31
CA SER A 138 1.82 11.24 3.45
C SER A 138 2.67 10.03 3.05
N VAL A 139 2.48 9.50 1.84
CA VAL A 139 3.29 8.40 1.29
C VAL A 139 4.72 8.86 1.00
N VAL A 140 4.91 10.04 0.39
CA VAL A 140 6.24 10.60 0.13
C VAL A 140 6.98 10.84 1.44
N ALA A 141 6.34 11.45 2.44
CA ALA A 141 6.94 11.66 3.75
C ALA A 141 7.32 10.34 4.46
N LEU A 142 6.52 9.29 4.26
CA LEU A 142 6.85 7.94 4.73
C LEU A 142 8.10 7.41 4.04
N MET A 143 8.19 7.52 2.72
CA MET A 143 9.36 7.04 1.96
C MET A 143 10.63 7.77 2.37
N GLU A 144 10.56 9.09 2.56
CA GLU A 144 11.69 9.88 3.06
C GLU A 144 12.14 9.44 4.45
N SER A 145 11.18 9.14 5.34
CA SER A 145 11.48 8.67 6.71
C SER A 145 12.09 7.27 6.69
N ALA A 146 11.58 6.37 5.84
CA ALA A 146 12.12 5.04 5.65
C ALA A 146 13.54 5.06 5.06
N ASP A 147 13.81 5.89 4.06
CA ASP A 147 15.15 6.06 3.48
C ASP A 147 16.14 6.63 4.51
N GLN A 148 15.69 7.53 5.39
CA GLN A 148 16.54 8.06 6.46
C GLN A 148 16.94 7.00 7.48
N ASP A 149 16.03 6.10 7.82
CA ASP A 149 16.31 5.03 8.77
C ASP A 149 17.20 3.95 8.17
N LEU A 150 17.00 3.60 6.89
CA LEU A 150 17.85 2.65 6.18
C LEU A 150 19.29 3.15 5.94
N ARG A 151 19.54 4.46 5.97
CA ARG A 151 20.90 5.03 5.89
C ARG A 151 21.66 5.02 7.22
N LYS A 152 20.97 4.79 8.33
CA LYS A 152 21.59 4.72 9.67
C LYS A 152 22.06 3.32 10.02
N GLU A 153 21.60 2.31 9.28
CA GLU A 153 22.09 0.91 9.32
C GLU A 153 23.43 0.78 8.57
#